data_AF-A0A8H7XMT8-F1
#
_entry.id   AF-A0A8H7XMT8-F1
#
_cell.length_a   1.000
_cell.length_b   1.000
_cell.length_c   1.000
_cell.angle_alpha   90.00
_cell.angle_beta   90.00
_cell.angle_gamma   90.00
#
_symmetry.space_group_name_H-M   'P 1'
#
loop_
_entity.id
_entity.type
_entity.pdbx_description
1 polymer ?
#
loop_
_entity_poly.entity_id
_entity_poly.type
_entity_poly.pdbx_seq_one_letter_code
_entity_poly.pdbx_strand_id
1 'polypeptide(L)'
;MFSAAVVLRNARPNLVRSLMYTTTTIAGVKAISSLSQFSPKLLNGNGHRGYATENKIKSTSSFVPGSKQPITDEAAQQEYAKAEAAMKTSVEWFRKECAASEARALGRVTPALLSPVRVKLPDTDKSVRLEELATVGVREGSTLLITLYDEHSIKHVEAALYDSGIPGVVPHRQDNRTIKVPIPKPTVEARKELFTIAKRKAEDIRVQIRKQHAASLKRGKYEKHSVELEEFQKLTDKYIKETDKVLADLQKATGGK
;
A
#
# COMPACT_ATOMS: atom_id res chain seq x y z
N MET A 1 -57.17 -11.59 -10.76
CA MET A 1 -58.43 -10.82 -10.59
C MET A 1 -58.10 -9.60 -9.73
N PHE A 2 -57.90 -8.45 -10.39
CA PHE A 2 -58.69 -7.21 -10.27
C PHE A 2 -58.42 -6.44 -8.96
N SER A 3 -57.70 -5.31 -9.03
CA SER A 3 -58.23 -3.93 -9.19
C SER A 3 -58.25 -3.24 -7.81
N ALA A 4 -58.05 -1.96 -7.59
CA ALA A 4 -58.04 -0.80 -8.48
C ALA A 4 -57.27 0.35 -7.79
N ALA A 5 -56.68 1.21 -8.60
CA ALA A 5 -56.37 2.59 -8.24
C ALA A 5 -57.66 3.42 -8.09
N VAL A 6 -57.50 4.70 -7.69
CA VAL A 6 -58.31 5.90 -8.07
C VAL A 6 -58.89 6.71 -6.89
N VAL A 7 -58.24 7.87 -6.67
CA VAL A 7 -58.77 9.25 -6.55
C VAL A 7 -59.51 9.71 -5.28
N LEU A 8 -59.05 10.87 -4.77
CA LEU A 8 -59.83 12.10 -4.44
C LEU A 8 -58.82 13.20 -4.02
N ARG A 9 -58.36 14.10 -4.92
CA ARG A 9 -58.86 15.47 -5.20
C ARG A 9 -59.61 16.17 -4.05
N ASN A 10 -59.05 17.29 -3.59
CA ASN A 10 -59.68 18.59 -3.22
C ASN A 10 -58.53 19.55 -2.81
N ALA A 11 -58.07 20.54 -3.58
CA ALA A 11 -58.68 21.80 -4.04
C ALA A 11 -58.92 22.88 -2.96
N ARG A 12 -57.89 23.74 -2.75
CA ARG A 12 -57.86 25.24 -2.59
C ARG A 12 -58.71 25.91 -1.48
N PRO A 13 -58.30 27.08 -0.87
CA PRO A 13 -57.90 28.28 -1.64
C PRO A 13 -56.83 29.23 -1.05
N ASN A 14 -56.46 30.15 -1.93
CA ASN A 14 -55.62 31.34 -1.79
C ASN A 14 -55.97 32.24 -0.60
N LEU A 15 -54.96 32.88 -0.02
CA LEU A 15 -55.09 34.24 0.51
C LEU A 15 -53.88 35.09 0.11
N VAL A 16 -54.23 36.30 -0.29
CA VAL A 16 -53.45 37.29 -1.03
C VAL A 16 -53.07 38.43 -0.08
N ARG A 17 -52.02 39.17 -0.46
CA ARG A 17 -51.68 40.56 -0.07
C ARG A 17 -51.00 40.80 1.29
N SER A 18 -49.78 41.32 1.20
CA SER A 18 -49.48 42.65 1.75
C SER A 18 -48.27 43.25 1.01
N LEU A 19 -48.57 44.20 0.13
CA LEU A 19 -47.67 45.20 -0.40
C LEU A 19 -47.62 46.35 0.61
N MET A 20 -46.45 46.74 1.09
CA MET A 20 -46.22 48.11 1.56
C MET A 20 -44.81 48.55 1.16
N TYR A 21 -44.78 49.36 0.10
CA TYR A 21 -43.72 50.30 -0.20
C TYR A 21 -43.80 51.45 0.81
N THR A 22 -42.65 51.88 1.36
CA THR A 22 -42.53 53.22 1.94
C THR A 22 -41.20 53.84 1.52
N THR A 23 -41.26 54.58 0.42
CA THR A 23 -40.29 55.63 0.08
C THR A 23 -40.47 56.78 1.08
N THR A 24 -39.44 57.10 1.85
CA THR A 24 -39.37 58.39 2.57
C THR A 24 -38.34 59.24 1.85
N THR A 25 -38.85 60.13 1.02
CA THR A 25 -38.16 61.33 0.53
C THR A 25 -38.52 62.46 1.48
N ILE A 26 -37.59 63.37 1.79
CA ILE A 26 -37.75 64.84 1.68
C ILE A 26 -36.59 65.58 2.36
N ALA A 27 -36.16 66.63 1.66
CA ALA A 27 -35.50 67.86 2.11
C ALA A 27 -34.01 67.81 2.50
N GLY A 28 -33.19 68.33 1.58
CA GLY A 28 -31.83 68.76 1.91
C GLY A 28 -30.99 69.25 0.74
N VAL A 29 -31.57 69.97 -0.23
CA VAL A 29 -30.77 70.70 -1.23
C VAL A 29 -30.15 71.91 -0.54
N LYS A 30 -28.82 71.95 -0.43
CA LYS A 30 -28.08 73.19 -0.21
C LYS A 30 -26.95 73.33 -1.23
N ALA A 31 -27.18 74.35 -2.05
CA ALA A 31 -26.37 74.97 -3.08
C ALA A 31 -24.85 74.72 -3.09
N ILE A 32 -24.38 74.56 -4.33
CA ILE A 32 -23.08 74.92 -4.88
C ILE A 32 -22.70 76.36 -4.46
N SER A 33 -21.53 76.56 -3.86
CA SER A 33 -20.60 77.69 -4.12
C SER A 33 -19.59 77.89 -2.98
N SER A 34 -18.32 77.51 -3.23
CA SER A 34 -17.15 78.33 -2.88
C SER A 34 -15.89 77.67 -3.43
N LEU A 35 -15.56 78.08 -4.66
CA LEU A 35 -14.20 78.10 -5.16
C LEU A 35 -13.36 79.02 -4.24
N SER A 36 -12.07 78.72 -4.07
CA SER A 36 -11.10 79.32 -3.12
C SER A 36 -11.18 78.67 -1.73
N GLN A 37 -10.12 78.05 -1.16
CA GLN A 37 -8.69 78.25 -1.33
C GLN A 37 -7.99 76.88 -1.17
N PHE A 38 -7.44 76.34 -2.25
CA PHE A 38 -6.41 75.30 -2.13
C PHE A 38 -5.10 76.04 -1.85
N SER A 39 -4.83 76.33 -0.58
CA SER A 39 -3.54 76.88 -0.18
C SER A 39 -2.50 75.77 -0.33
N PRO A 40 -1.50 75.87 -1.22
CA PRO A 40 -0.39 74.94 -1.16
C PRO A 40 0.36 75.29 0.13
N LYS A 41 0.32 74.42 1.13
CA LYS A 41 1.32 74.47 2.20
C LYS A 41 2.68 74.42 1.50
N LEU A 42 3.39 75.54 1.55
CA LEU A 42 4.78 75.63 1.12
C LEU A 42 5.53 74.50 1.83
N LEU A 43 5.95 73.51 1.04
CA LEU A 43 6.90 72.49 1.43
C LEU A 43 8.25 73.20 1.64
N ASN A 44 8.41 73.84 2.80
CA ASN A 44 9.75 74.03 3.36
C ASN A 44 10.21 72.67 3.90
N GLY A 45 10.50 71.78 2.95
CA GLY A 45 10.95 70.44 3.21
C GLY A 45 12.42 70.33 2.87
N ASN A 46 13.29 70.39 3.88
CA ASN A 46 14.39 69.43 3.95
C ASN A 46 13.79 68.05 4.25
N GLY A 47 12.93 67.59 3.34
CA GLY A 47 12.24 66.31 3.41
C GLY A 47 13.12 65.31 2.72
N HIS A 48 14.03 64.69 3.47
CA HIS A 48 14.58 63.41 3.04
C HIS A 48 13.38 62.52 2.66
N ARG A 49 13.38 61.97 1.44
CA ARG A 49 12.45 60.91 1.04
C ARG A 49 12.78 59.70 1.90
N GLY A 50 12.25 59.66 3.11
CA GLY A 50 12.30 58.48 3.96
C GLY A 50 11.47 57.41 3.29
N TYR A 51 12.09 56.30 2.90
CA TYR A 51 11.36 55.05 2.76
C TYR A 51 10.69 54.77 4.11
N ALA A 52 9.57 54.03 4.13
CA ALA A 52 8.90 53.65 5.38
C ALA A 52 9.86 52.82 6.25
N THR A 53 10.65 53.47 7.11
CA THR A 53 11.66 52.84 7.98
C THR A 53 11.04 52.46 9.31
N GLU A 54 9.89 51.79 9.31
CA GLU A 54 9.30 51.28 10.55
C GLU A 54 8.23 50.20 10.32
N ASN A 55 8.51 49.27 9.41
CA ASN A 55 7.89 47.95 9.52
C ASN A 55 8.82 47.09 10.37
N LYS A 56 8.38 46.72 11.59
CA LYS A 56 9.05 45.70 12.42
C LYS A 56 9.47 44.56 11.51
N ILE A 57 10.79 44.35 11.34
CA ILE A 57 11.33 43.23 10.59
C ILE A 57 10.80 41.97 11.29
N LYS A 58 9.79 41.33 10.70
CA LYS A 58 9.30 40.05 11.20
C LYS A 58 10.46 39.08 11.00
N SER A 59 11.04 38.60 12.09
CA SER A 59 12.18 37.69 12.02
C SER A 59 11.82 36.49 11.16
N THR A 60 12.56 36.28 10.07
CA THR A 60 12.43 35.11 9.21
C THR A 60 13.10 33.88 9.82
N SER A 61 13.75 34.02 10.98
CA SER A 61 14.47 32.93 11.66
C SER A 61 13.58 31.76 12.08
N SER A 62 12.27 32.00 12.25
CA SER A 62 11.30 30.98 12.65
C SER A 62 10.40 30.50 11.50
N PHE A 63 10.62 30.96 10.27
CA PHE A 63 9.81 30.55 9.13
C PHE A 63 10.33 29.22 8.59
N VAL A 64 9.60 28.13 8.84
CA VAL A 64 9.90 26.82 8.25
C VAL A 64 9.38 26.83 6.82
N PRO A 65 10.23 26.65 5.79
CA PRO A 65 9.79 26.54 4.40
C PRO A 65 8.73 25.44 4.27
N GLY A 66 7.72 25.63 3.42
CA GLY A 66 6.61 24.68 3.27
C GLY A 66 7.07 23.22 3.05
N SER A 67 8.18 23.01 2.35
CA SER A 67 8.78 21.69 2.11
C SER A 67 9.33 20.97 3.36
N LYS A 68 9.46 21.67 4.49
CA LYS A 68 9.95 21.16 5.77
C LYS A 68 8.88 21.14 6.87
N GLN A 69 7.65 21.58 6.57
CA GLN A 69 6.58 21.55 7.56
C GLN A 69 6.13 20.09 7.76
N PRO A 70 6.00 19.59 9.00
CA PRO A 70 5.43 18.27 9.23
C PRO A 70 3.93 18.28 8.90
N ILE A 71 3.37 17.11 8.59
CA ILE A 71 1.91 16.94 8.49
C ILE A 71 1.31 17.37 9.82
N THR A 72 0.55 18.47 9.83
CA THR A 72 0.01 19.07 11.07
C THR A 72 -1.34 18.48 11.46
N ASP A 73 -2.09 17.94 10.50
CA ASP A 73 -3.40 17.35 10.73
C ASP A 73 -3.30 15.94 11.32
N GLU A 74 -3.89 15.72 12.50
CA GLU A 74 -3.92 14.41 13.15
C GLU A 74 -4.57 13.33 12.27
N ALA A 75 -5.60 13.70 11.50
CA ALA A 75 -6.26 12.81 10.54
C ALA A 75 -5.33 12.38 9.40
N ALA A 76 -4.51 13.30 8.89
CA ALA A 76 -3.56 13.01 7.82
C ALA A 76 -2.40 12.14 8.32
N GLN A 77 -1.94 12.36 9.56
CA GLN A 77 -0.94 11.50 10.21
C GLN A 77 -1.45 10.06 10.38
N GLN A 78 -2.71 9.87 10.79
CA GLN A 78 -3.31 8.55 10.92
C GLN A 78 -3.42 7.84 9.56
N GLU A 79 -3.84 8.54 8.51
CA GLU A 79 -3.89 7.96 7.16
C GLU A 79 -2.49 7.65 6.62
N TYR A 80 -1.49 8.48 6.93
CA TYR A 80 -0.09 8.21 6.60
C TYR A 80 0.41 6.91 7.24
N ALA A 81 0.20 6.75 8.55
CA ALA A 81 0.60 5.55 9.27
C ALA A 81 -0.10 4.28 8.74
N LYS A 82 -1.39 4.37 8.39
CA LYS A 82 -2.13 3.26 7.75
C LYS A 82 -1.57 2.92 6.38
N ALA A 83 -1.28 3.92 5.55
CA ALA A 83 -0.70 3.73 4.24
C ALA A 83 0.69 3.09 4.33
N GLU A 84 1.53 3.56 5.26
CA GLU A 84 2.84 2.99 5.54
C GLU A 84 2.74 1.51 5.92
N ALA A 85 1.87 1.17 6.88
CA ALA A 85 1.68 -0.21 7.33
C ALA A 85 1.21 -1.13 6.19
N ALA A 86 0.28 -0.66 5.35
CA ALA A 86 -0.22 -1.43 4.22
C ALA A 86 0.88 -1.66 3.16
N MET A 87 1.61 -0.61 2.77
CA MET A 87 2.70 -0.73 1.79
C MET A 87 3.86 -1.60 2.32
N LYS A 88 4.22 -1.44 3.59
CA LYS A 88 5.22 -2.27 4.27
C LYS A 88 4.83 -3.74 4.24
N THR A 89 3.58 -4.07 4.54
CA THR A 89 3.08 -5.46 4.52
C THR A 89 3.17 -6.06 3.11
N SER A 90 2.84 -5.30 2.07
CA SER A 90 3.00 -5.74 0.67
C SER A 90 4.47 -6.03 0.33
N VAL A 91 5.40 -5.16 0.73
CA VAL A 91 6.84 -5.37 0.50
C VAL A 91 7.38 -6.55 1.31
N GLU A 92 6.95 -6.72 2.56
CA GLU A 92 7.34 -7.87 3.40
C GLU A 92 6.86 -9.20 2.83
N TRP A 93 5.64 -9.24 2.29
CA TRP A 93 5.13 -10.41 1.59
C TRP A 93 6.01 -10.72 0.37
N PHE A 94 6.35 -9.71 -0.43
CA PHE A 94 7.23 -9.87 -1.59
C PHE A 94 8.62 -10.37 -1.20
N ARG A 95 9.21 -9.84 -0.12
CA ARG A 95 10.50 -10.31 0.41
C ARG A 95 10.47 -11.78 0.78
N LYS A 96 9.42 -12.26 1.44
CA LYS A 96 9.26 -13.68 1.79
C LYS A 96 9.20 -14.56 0.55
N GLU A 97 8.46 -14.11 -0.47
CA GLU A 97 8.32 -14.83 -1.73
C GLU A 97 9.63 -14.88 -2.54
N CYS A 98 10.37 -13.77 -2.59
CA CYS A 98 11.70 -13.71 -3.19
C CYS A 98 12.69 -14.62 -2.47
N ALA A 99 12.71 -14.62 -1.14
CA ALA A 99 13.57 -15.52 -0.35
C ALA A 99 13.29 -17.01 -0.64
N ALA A 100 12.00 -17.38 -0.78
CA ALA A 100 11.63 -18.74 -1.18
C ALA A 100 12.10 -19.09 -2.60
N SER A 101 12.05 -18.13 -3.53
CA SER A 101 12.51 -18.29 -4.91
C SER A 101 14.05 -18.37 -5.00
N GLU A 102 14.77 -17.57 -4.21
CA GLU A 102 16.23 -17.60 -4.08
C GLU A 102 16.72 -18.94 -3.56
N ALA A 103 16.11 -19.44 -2.47
CA ALA A 103 16.45 -20.75 -1.92
C ALA A 103 16.32 -21.84 -2.99
N ARG A 104 15.19 -21.86 -3.72
CA ARG A 104 14.96 -22.79 -4.83
C ARG A 104 16.01 -22.64 -5.94
N ALA A 105 16.33 -21.42 -6.36
CA ALA A 105 17.31 -21.15 -7.41
C ALA A 105 18.74 -21.61 -7.03
N LEU A 106 19.11 -21.49 -5.77
CA LEU A 106 20.39 -21.96 -5.22
C LEU A 106 20.41 -23.48 -4.97
N GLY A 107 19.29 -24.19 -5.19
CA GLY A 107 19.15 -25.61 -4.88
C GLY A 107 19.08 -25.91 -3.38
N ARG A 108 18.78 -24.88 -2.56
CA ARG A 108 18.53 -25.04 -1.13
C ARG A 108 17.08 -25.41 -0.89
N VAL A 109 16.90 -26.40 -0.04
CA VAL A 109 15.58 -26.93 0.27
C VAL A 109 15.13 -26.49 1.64
N THR A 110 13.86 -26.12 1.74
CA THR A 110 13.18 -25.86 3.00
C THR A 110 12.14 -26.96 3.28
N PRO A 111 11.92 -27.33 4.55
CA PRO A 111 10.88 -28.30 4.92
C PRO A 111 9.47 -27.90 4.46
N ALA A 112 9.23 -26.60 4.31
CA ALA A 112 7.95 -26.05 3.85
C ALA A 112 7.51 -26.55 2.47
N LEU A 113 8.43 -27.08 1.63
CA LEU A 113 8.06 -27.71 0.36
C LEU A 113 7.14 -28.92 0.54
N LEU A 114 7.19 -29.61 1.68
CA LEU A 114 6.38 -30.79 1.96
C LEU A 114 5.07 -30.49 2.72
N SER A 115 4.81 -29.22 3.07
CA SER A 115 3.58 -28.81 3.76
C SER A 115 2.27 -29.12 3.01
N PRO A 116 2.18 -29.08 1.67
CA PRO A 116 0.95 -29.44 0.96
C PRO A 116 0.72 -30.96 0.88
N VAL A 117 1.70 -31.80 1.25
CA VAL A 117 1.55 -33.26 1.18
C VAL A 117 0.50 -33.73 2.18
N ARG A 118 -0.41 -34.59 1.71
CA ARG A 118 -1.49 -35.18 2.51
C ARG A 118 -1.38 -36.69 2.42
N VAL A 119 -1.34 -37.36 3.56
CA VAL A 119 -1.18 -38.81 3.68
C VAL A 119 -2.53 -39.42 4.02
N LYS A 120 -2.95 -40.43 3.28
CA LYS A 120 -4.16 -41.21 3.58
C LYS A 120 -3.74 -42.46 4.36
N LEU A 121 -4.15 -42.53 5.62
CA LEU A 121 -3.95 -43.71 6.47
C LEU A 121 -5.15 -44.66 6.32
N PRO A 122 -4.96 -45.98 6.44
CA PRO A 122 -6.04 -46.95 6.29
C PRO A 122 -7.06 -46.88 7.44
N ASP A 123 -6.63 -46.47 8.63
CA ASP A 123 -7.46 -46.46 9.84
C ASP A 123 -8.35 -45.22 9.96
N THR A 124 -8.11 -44.21 9.11
CA THR A 124 -8.84 -42.94 9.12
C THR A 124 -9.23 -42.54 7.72
N ASP A 125 -10.52 -42.30 7.51
CA ASP A 125 -11.10 -41.83 6.23
C ASP A 125 -10.67 -40.39 5.86
N LYS A 126 -9.86 -39.75 6.72
CA LYS A 126 -9.35 -38.39 6.55
C LYS A 126 -7.87 -38.41 6.16
N SER A 127 -7.51 -37.51 5.25
CA SER A 127 -6.12 -37.26 4.90
C SER A 127 -5.43 -36.40 5.98
N VAL A 128 -4.32 -36.88 6.50
CA VAL A 128 -3.52 -36.23 7.56
C VAL A 128 -2.37 -35.44 6.94
N ARG A 129 -1.90 -34.37 7.60
CA ARG A 129 -0.74 -33.61 7.14
C ARG A 129 0.55 -34.39 7.41
N LEU A 130 1.53 -34.31 6.51
CA LEU A 130 2.81 -34.99 6.70
C LEU A 130 3.53 -34.53 7.99
N GLU A 131 3.42 -33.24 8.33
CA GLU A 131 4.01 -32.63 9.53
C GLU A 131 3.52 -33.25 10.84
N GLU A 132 2.34 -33.88 10.86
CA GLU A 132 1.77 -34.54 12.04
C GLU A 132 2.30 -35.97 12.20
N LEU A 133 2.73 -36.61 11.11
CA LEU A 133 3.21 -38.00 11.08
C LEU A 133 4.73 -38.11 11.11
N ALA A 134 5.43 -37.03 10.75
CA ALA A 134 6.86 -37.02 10.56
C ALA A 134 7.51 -35.69 10.95
N THR A 135 8.76 -35.77 11.42
CA THR A 135 9.66 -34.61 11.46
C THR A 135 10.41 -34.49 10.15
N VAL A 136 10.42 -33.28 9.57
CA VAL A 136 11.13 -32.98 8.31
C VAL A 136 12.37 -32.14 8.60
N GLY A 137 13.54 -32.69 8.33
CA GLY A 137 14.84 -32.03 8.43
C GLY A 137 15.48 -31.80 7.06
N VAL A 138 16.46 -30.88 7.02
CA VAL A 138 17.29 -30.65 5.83
C VAL A 138 18.69 -31.19 6.10
N ARG A 139 19.19 -32.05 5.20
CA ARG A 139 20.55 -32.59 5.23
C ARG A 139 21.31 -32.07 4.00
N GLU A 140 22.52 -31.57 4.24
CA GLU A 140 23.44 -31.11 3.18
C GLU A 140 22.86 -30.00 2.28
N GLY A 141 21.75 -29.37 2.69
CA GLY A 141 21.07 -28.28 1.98
C GLY A 141 20.23 -28.70 0.77
N SER A 142 20.49 -29.86 0.18
CA SER A 142 19.81 -30.37 -1.04
C SER A 142 18.93 -31.60 -0.80
N THR A 143 19.04 -32.25 0.36
CA THR A 143 18.30 -33.48 0.67
C THR A 143 17.36 -33.24 1.83
N LEU A 144 16.08 -33.58 1.68
CA LEU A 144 15.15 -33.62 2.80
C LEU A 144 15.21 -34.99 3.47
N LEU A 145 15.27 -34.96 4.79
CA LEU A 145 15.21 -36.13 5.64
C LEU A 145 13.86 -36.13 6.36
N ILE A 146 13.04 -37.13 6.08
CA ILE A 146 11.74 -37.30 6.72
C ILE A 146 11.89 -38.47 7.70
N THR A 147 11.73 -38.18 8.99
CA THR A 147 11.77 -39.20 10.05
C THR A 147 10.37 -39.37 10.62
N LEU A 148 9.81 -40.55 10.46
CA LEU A 148 8.47 -40.91 10.91
C LEU A 148 8.45 -41.25 12.40
N TYR A 149 7.34 -40.93 13.05
CA TYR A 149 7.09 -41.34 14.43
C TYR A 149 6.70 -42.81 14.53
N ASP A 150 5.97 -43.34 13.54
CA ASP A 150 5.52 -44.73 13.46
C ASP A 150 5.93 -45.40 12.14
N GLU A 151 6.50 -46.60 12.25
CA GLU A 151 6.99 -47.43 11.14
C GLU A 151 5.86 -47.98 10.27
N HIS A 152 4.68 -48.24 10.84
CA HIS A 152 3.56 -48.82 10.10
C HIS A 152 3.03 -47.87 9.02
N SER A 153 3.18 -46.55 9.23
CA SER A 153 2.73 -45.51 8.31
C SER A 153 3.63 -45.30 7.08
N ILE A 154 4.84 -45.89 7.04
CA ILE A 154 5.87 -45.57 6.05
C ILE A 154 5.43 -45.78 4.60
N LYS A 155 4.70 -46.87 4.33
CA LYS A 155 4.22 -47.19 2.98
C LYS A 155 3.22 -46.17 2.47
N HIS A 156 2.36 -45.68 3.36
CA HIS A 156 1.35 -44.66 3.03
C HIS A 156 1.99 -43.30 2.80
N VAL A 157 3.01 -42.96 3.59
CA VAL A 157 3.78 -41.72 3.41
C VAL A 157 4.58 -41.75 2.11
N GLU A 158 5.23 -42.86 1.80
CA GLU A 158 5.95 -43.05 0.54
C GLU A 158 5.01 -42.87 -0.67
N ALA A 159 3.86 -43.54 -0.66
CA ALA A 159 2.84 -43.37 -1.69
C ALA A 159 2.35 -41.92 -1.81
N ALA A 160 2.06 -41.26 -0.68
CA ALA A 160 1.63 -39.87 -0.67
C ALA A 160 2.69 -38.89 -1.20
N LEU A 161 3.98 -39.18 -0.99
CA LEU A 161 5.07 -38.39 -1.55
C LEU A 161 5.14 -38.53 -3.08
N TYR A 162 4.95 -39.73 -3.61
CA TYR A 162 4.82 -39.95 -5.05
C TYR A 162 3.59 -39.25 -5.64
N ASP A 163 2.42 -39.41 -5.00
CA ASP A 163 1.16 -38.80 -5.45
C ASP A 163 1.19 -37.27 -5.38
N SER A 164 1.91 -36.70 -4.42
CA SER A 164 2.05 -35.24 -4.28
C SER A 164 2.79 -34.58 -5.45
N GLY A 165 3.47 -35.39 -6.29
CA GLY A 165 4.00 -34.93 -7.56
C GLY A 165 5.05 -33.83 -7.44
N ILE A 166 5.93 -33.89 -6.43
CA ILE A 166 7.05 -32.96 -6.33
C ILE A 166 7.89 -33.10 -7.61
N PRO A 167 8.03 -32.05 -8.42
CA PRO A 167 8.56 -32.20 -9.78
C PRO A 167 9.98 -32.78 -9.79
N GLY A 168 10.14 -33.93 -10.44
CA GLY A 168 11.44 -34.52 -10.75
C GLY A 168 12.18 -35.14 -9.57
N VAL A 169 11.48 -35.55 -8.50
CA VAL A 169 12.11 -36.15 -7.31
C VAL A 169 11.48 -37.50 -6.95
N VAL A 170 12.34 -38.47 -6.63
CA VAL A 170 11.97 -39.80 -6.17
C VAL A 170 12.37 -39.94 -4.69
N PRO A 171 11.45 -40.24 -3.76
CA PRO A 171 11.79 -40.56 -2.39
C PRO A 171 12.57 -41.89 -2.31
N HIS A 172 13.72 -41.87 -1.64
CA HIS A 172 14.51 -43.05 -1.33
C HIS A 172 14.32 -43.43 0.14
N ARG A 173 13.69 -44.57 0.37
CA ARG A 173 13.67 -45.19 1.69
C ARG A 173 15.08 -45.68 2.05
N GLN A 174 15.57 -45.28 3.22
CA GLN A 174 16.84 -45.80 3.76
C GLN A 174 16.61 -46.83 4.86
N ASP A 175 15.74 -46.49 5.81
CA ASP A 175 15.46 -47.33 6.99
C ASP A 175 13.96 -47.63 7.11
N ASN A 176 13.55 -48.25 8.20
CA ASN A 176 12.13 -48.48 8.52
C ASN A 176 11.40 -47.22 9.01
N ARG A 177 12.13 -46.15 9.35
CA ARG A 177 11.57 -44.87 9.82
C ARG A 177 11.97 -43.65 9.00
N THR A 178 12.96 -43.79 8.11
CA THR A 178 13.64 -42.65 7.48
C THR A 178 13.51 -42.69 5.96
N ILE A 179 13.02 -41.60 5.38
CA ILE A 179 12.92 -41.39 3.94
C ILE A 179 13.77 -40.19 3.55
N LYS A 180 14.61 -40.34 2.52
CA LYS A 180 15.40 -39.26 1.92
C LYS A 180 14.78 -38.81 0.61
N VAL A 181 14.66 -37.51 0.43
CA VAL A 181 14.12 -36.89 -0.78
C VAL A 181 15.20 -35.96 -1.34
N PRO A 182 16.06 -36.44 -2.26
CA PRO A 182 17.12 -35.63 -2.86
C PRO A 182 16.53 -34.70 -3.91
N ILE A 183 16.71 -33.39 -3.74
CA ILE A 183 16.26 -32.41 -4.73
C ILE A 183 17.42 -32.05 -5.65
N PRO A 184 17.29 -32.28 -6.96
CA PRO A 184 18.31 -31.91 -7.92
C PRO A 184 18.44 -30.39 -7.97
N LYS A 185 19.65 -29.92 -8.30
CA LYS A 185 19.89 -28.49 -8.52
C LYS A 185 19.08 -28.02 -9.75
N PRO A 186 18.46 -26.83 -9.69
CA PRO A 186 17.72 -26.30 -10.83
C PRO A 186 18.66 -26.02 -12.02
N THR A 187 18.17 -26.27 -13.22
CA THR A 187 18.84 -25.92 -14.48
C THR A 187 18.85 -24.40 -14.69
N VAL A 188 19.68 -23.93 -15.64
CA VAL A 188 19.75 -22.49 -15.99
C VAL A 188 18.40 -21.98 -16.49
N GLU A 189 17.67 -22.78 -17.26
CA GLU A 189 16.34 -22.44 -17.78
C GLU A 189 15.33 -22.28 -16.64
N ALA A 190 15.27 -23.25 -15.70
CA ALA A 190 14.41 -23.17 -14.53
C ALA A 190 14.71 -21.94 -13.66
N ARG A 191 15.99 -21.54 -13.52
CA ARG A 191 16.35 -20.29 -12.81
C ARG A 191 15.82 -19.04 -13.51
N LYS A 192 15.84 -18.99 -14.85
CA LYS A 192 15.27 -17.87 -15.64
C LYS A 192 13.75 -17.79 -15.51
N GLU A 193 13.08 -18.95 -15.47
CA GLU A 193 11.63 -19.02 -15.24
C GLU A 193 11.25 -18.48 -13.85
N LEU A 194 12.00 -18.87 -12.80
CA LEU A 194 11.79 -18.35 -11.44
C LEU A 194 11.93 -16.83 -11.39
N PHE A 195 12.93 -16.26 -12.07
CA PHE A 195 13.09 -14.81 -12.17
C PHE A 195 11.93 -14.15 -12.92
N THR A 196 11.44 -14.76 -14.00
CA THR A 196 10.31 -14.24 -14.77
C THR A 196 9.03 -14.20 -13.94
N ILE A 197 8.79 -15.24 -13.12
CA ILE A 197 7.67 -15.28 -12.18
C ILE A 197 7.81 -14.18 -11.12
N ALA A 198 9.00 -14.02 -10.54
CA ALA A 198 9.24 -12.98 -9.54
C ALA A 198 9.08 -11.56 -10.11
N LYS A 199 9.48 -11.34 -11.37
CA LYS A 199 9.25 -10.07 -12.07
C LYS A 199 7.76 -9.75 -12.21
N ARG A 200 6.93 -10.73 -12.59
CA ARG A 200 5.46 -10.56 -12.63
C ARG A 200 4.91 -10.17 -11.26
N LYS A 201 5.32 -10.87 -10.21
CA LYS A 201 4.91 -10.56 -8.82
C LYS A 201 5.36 -9.17 -8.38
N ALA A 202 6.54 -8.71 -8.81
CA ALA A 202 7.00 -7.36 -8.49
C ALA A 202 6.13 -6.28 -9.13
N GLU A 203 5.67 -6.48 -10.37
CA GLU A 203 4.71 -5.56 -11.00
C GLU A 203 3.39 -5.52 -10.23
N ASP A 204 2.87 -6.66 -9.79
CA ASP A 204 1.66 -6.72 -8.98
C ASP A 204 1.80 -5.90 -7.69
N ILE A 205 2.95 -5.98 -7.02
CA ILE A 205 3.25 -5.21 -5.81
C ILE A 205 3.37 -3.71 -6.10
N ARG A 206 4.01 -3.31 -7.20
CA ARG A 206 4.06 -1.89 -7.61
C ARG A 206 2.65 -1.35 -7.87
N VAL A 207 1.77 -2.14 -8.50
CA VAL A 207 0.37 -1.77 -8.71
C VAL A 207 -0.37 -1.65 -7.38
N GLN A 208 -0.16 -2.59 -6.44
CA GLN A 208 -0.76 -2.50 -5.10
C GLN A 208 -0.31 -1.25 -4.34
N ILE A 209 0.98 -0.94 -4.34
CA ILE A 209 1.53 0.28 -3.70
C ILE A 209 0.88 1.53 -4.29
N ARG A 210 0.81 1.64 -5.63
CA ARG A 210 0.15 2.77 -6.31
C ARG A 210 -1.34 2.85 -6.00
N LYS A 211 -2.02 1.71 -5.86
CA LYS A 211 -3.43 1.66 -5.47
C LYS A 211 -3.64 2.16 -4.03
N GLN A 212 -2.75 1.80 -3.09
CA GLN A 212 -2.82 2.31 -1.72
C GLN A 212 -2.56 3.81 -1.66
N HIS A 213 -1.62 4.31 -2.46
CA HIS A 213 -1.38 5.75 -2.61
C HIS A 213 -2.65 6.47 -3.09
N ALA A 214 -3.25 6.02 -4.21
CA ALA A 214 -4.48 6.61 -4.75
C ALA A 214 -5.66 6.55 -3.77
N ALA A 215 -5.78 5.46 -3.00
CA ALA A 215 -6.82 5.32 -1.98
C ALA A 215 -6.64 6.31 -0.82
N SER A 216 -5.40 6.50 -0.35
CA SER A 216 -5.06 7.42 0.74
C SER A 216 -5.32 8.87 0.34
N LEU A 217 -4.94 9.23 -0.89
CA LEU A 217 -5.22 10.55 -1.49
C LEU A 217 -6.72 10.86 -1.56
N LYS A 218 -7.53 9.88 -2.00
CA LYS A 218 -8.98 10.05 -2.11
C LYS A 218 -9.66 10.23 -0.75
N ARG A 219 -9.14 9.60 0.31
CA ARG A 219 -9.66 9.73 1.68
C ARG A 219 -9.32 11.08 2.30
N GLY A 220 -8.08 11.53 2.11
CA GLY A 220 -7.60 12.79 2.66
C GLY A 220 -8.11 14.06 1.96
N LYS A 221 -8.54 13.96 0.69
CA LYS A 221 -9.01 15.11 -0.12
C LYS A 221 -8.02 16.30 -0.08
N TYR A 222 -6.73 16.00 -0.14
CA TYR A 222 -5.67 16.99 -0.03
C TYR A 222 -5.66 17.98 -1.21
N GLU A 223 -5.28 19.24 -0.95
CA GLU A 223 -5.16 20.27 -1.98
C GLU A 223 -3.97 20.03 -2.90
N LYS A 224 -4.03 20.58 -4.13
CA LYS A 224 -2.91 20.54 -5.07
C LYS A 224 -1.73 21.33 -4.48
N HIS A 225 -0.55 20.72 -4.43
CA HIS A 225 0.68 21.27 -3.81
C HIS A 225 0.70 21.33 -2.27
N SER A 226 -0.13 20.56 -1.60
CA SER A 226 -0.05 20.39 -0.15
C SER A 226 1.16 19.53 0.26
N VAL A 227 1.64 19.74 1.49
CA VAL A 227 2.83 19.06 2.03
C VAL A 227 2.55 17.56 2.19
N GLU A 228 1.32 17.19 2.51
CA GLU A 228 0.83 15.83 2.62
C GLU A 228 1.05 15.06 1.31
N LEU A 229 0.71 15.65 0.16
CA LEU A 229 0.91 15.01 -1.14
C LEU A 229 2.38 14.68 -1.40
N GLU A 230 3.29 15.61 -1.07
CA GLU A 230 4.73 15.38 -1.24
C GLU A 230 5.21 14.25 -0.34
N GLU A 231 4.74 14.18 0.91
CA GLU A 231 5.11 13.11 1.84
C GLU A 231 4.55 11.74 1.43
N PHE A 232 3.29 11.65 1.00
CA PHE A 232 2.71 10.41 0.47
C PHE A 232 3.43 9.93 -0.79
N GLN A 233 3.87 10.86 -1.65
CA GLN A 233 4.66 10.54 -2.84
C GLN A 233 6.06 10.01 -2.46
N LYS A 234 6.76 10.68 -1.53
CA LYS A 234 8.06 10.22 -1.00
C LYS A 234 7.96 8.81 -0.40
N LEU A 235 6.91 8.55 0.37
CA LEU A 235 6.65 7.22 0.95
C LEU A 235 6.44 6.16 -0.14
N THR A 236 5.66 6.49 -1.17
CA THR A 236 5.40 5.60 -2.31
C THR A 236 6.70 5.28 -3.06
N ASP A 237 7.49 6.31 -3.38
CA ASP A 237 8.77 6.16 -4.08
C ASP A 237 9.77 5.33 -3.27
N LYS A 238 9.78 5.47 -1.94
CA LYS A 238 10.61 4.64 -1.05
C LYS A 238 10.27 3.16 -1.20
N TYR A 239 9.00 2.77 -1.10
CA TYR A 239 8.61 1.35 -1.18
C TYR A 239 8.73 0.76 -2.58
N ILE A 240 8.55 1.57 -3.64
CA ILE A 240 8.87 1.15 -5.01
C ILE A 240 10.37 0.84 -5.13
N LYS A 241 11.24 1.74 -4.66
CA LYS A 241 12.70 1.50 -4.65
C LYS A 241 13.09 0.28 -3.81
N GLU A 242 12.43 0.04 -2.69
CA GLU A 242 12.67 -1.18 -1.90
C GLU A 242 12.29 -2.45 -2.67
N THR A 243 11.18 -2.43 -3.40
CA THR A 243 10.75 -3.54 -4.25
C THR A 243 11.77 -3.80 -5.37
N ASP A 244 12.29 -2.73 -6.00
CA ASP A 244 13.30 -2.82 -7.05
C ASP A 244 14.63 -3.37 -6.54
N LYS A 245 15.05 -2.99 -5.33
CA LYS A 245 16.23 -3.55 -4.67
C LYS A 245 16.10 -5.06 -4.46
N VAL A 246 14.97 -5.50 -3.92
CA VAL A 246 14.71 -6.94 -3.68
C VAL A 246 14.73 -7.73 -5.00
N LEU A 247 14.15 -7.19 -6.07
CA LEU A 247 14.19 -7.82 -7.39
C LEU A 247 15.62 -7.89 -7.94
N ALA A 248 16.41 -6.83 -7.80
CA ALA A 248 17.79 -6.79 -8.25
C ALA A 248 18.68 -7.80 -7.49
N ASP A 249 18.45 -7.98 -6.19
CA ASP A 249 19.16 -8.97 -5.39
C ASP A 249 18.81 -10.41 -5.82
N LEU A 250 17.53 -10.68 -6.08
CA LEU A 250 17.09 -11.95 -6.68
C LEU A 250 17.71 -12.18 -8.07
N GLN A 251 17.86 -11.14 -8.89
CA GLN A 251 18.49 -11.26 -10.21
C GLN A 251 19.95 -11.71 -10.09
N LYS A 252 20.70 -11.16 -9.13
CA LYS A 252 22.08 -11.58 -8.84
C LYS A 252 22.12 -13.04 -8.38
N ALA A 253 21.20 -13.46 -7.51
CA ALA A 253 21.13 -14.82 -6.99
C ALA A 253 20.77 -15.86 -8.06
N THR A 254 19.87 -15.52 -8.98
CA THR A 254 19.42 -16.42 -10.06
C THR A 254 20.40 -16.48 -11.24
N GLY A 255 21.33 -15.52 -11.36
CA GLY A 255 22.28 -15.44 -12.46
C GLY A 255 21.62 -15.09 -13.80
N GLY A 256 20.41 -14.52 -13.76
CA GLY A 256 19.65 -14.09 -14.93
C GLY A 256 20.29 -12.87 -15.59
N LYS A 257 21.24 -13.11 -16.50
CA LYS A 257 21.52 -12.23 -17.63
C LYS A 257 20.74 -12.70 -18.85
#